data_AF-A0A925RWA9-F1
#
_entry.id   AF-A0A925RWA9-F1
#
_cell.length_a   1.000
_cell.length_b   1.000
_cell.length_c   1.000
_cell.angle_alpha   90.00
_cell.angle_beta   90.00
_cell.angle_gamma   90.00
#
_symmetry.space_group_name_H-M   'P 1'
#
loop_
_entity.id
_entity.type
_entity.pdbx_description
1 polymer ?
#
loop_
_entity_poly.entity_id
_entity_poly.type
_entity_poly.pdbx_seq_one_letter_code
_entity_poly.pdbx_strand_id
1 'polypeptide(L)'
;MGKLLAVLVLLGLGIWGAVEAGLIRIGNGDGEAQSASADAPAAPAQPTVAAYFPAEDSAIPTSAGPDPRPVMQAQVILERLGFSSGVIDGEEGASLAAALRGFQVANSIQASGALDERTREALARWDHIPSTRTITISEEFARGPYVREIPDDPEDQARLSRLGYTNLMEKLAERFHTTRETLIALNSPQTRVGPGARIVVPNTGNDRIASDAAGDREWLRTLATLGVGTDQPRAASIIVDQSDGVLMAFDEDDRLIGQFPATMGSERDPLPVGEWRILGVSFNPEFHYNPELFWDVEDSENDVTLPPGPNSPVGVVWIDLSKEHYGIHGTPEPRNIGRTESHGCIRLTNWDAARLALMVRSGVRATFRA
;
A
#
# COMPACT_ATOMS: atom_id res chain seq x y z
N MET A 1 54.07 -64.87 -23.59
CA MET A 1 53.97 -65.48 -22.25
C MET A 1 53.44 -64.40 -21.31
N GLY A 2 52.39 -64.48 -20.52
CA GLY A 2 51.38 -65.48 -20.18
C GLY A 2 50.30 -64.73 -19.37
N LYS A 3 49.08 -65.29 -19.30
CA LYS A 3 47.83 -64.71 -18.81
C LYS A 3 47.74 -64.62 -17.26
N LEU A 4 46.88 -63.73 -16.74
CA LEU A 4 45.75 -63.97 -15.81
C LEU A 4 45.08 -62.61 -15.46
N LEU A 5 43.88 -62.26 -15.93
CA LEU A 5 42.53 -62.54 -15.39
C LEU A 5 42.29 -62.17 -13.92
N ALA A 6 41.49 -61.12 -13.68
CA ALA A 6 40.27 -61.18 -12.86
C ALA A 6 39.37 -59.96 -13.13
N VAL A 7 38.16 -60.23 -13.61
CA VAL A 7 37.01 -59.33 -13.60
C VAL A 7 36.17 -59.71 -12.39
N LEU A 8 35.77 -58.74 -11.57
CA LEU A 8 34.59 -58.87 -10.72
C LEU A 8 33.90 -57.51 -10.60
N VAL A 9 32.61 -57.52 -10.92
CA VAL A 9 31.63 -56.44 -10.87
C VAL A 9 31.16 -56.25 -9.43
N LEU A 10 30.92 -55.00 -9.01
CA LEU A 10 29.85 -54.66 -8.04
C LEU A 10 29.41 -53.20 -8.20
N LEU A 11 28.09 -53.04 -8.21
CA LEU A 11 27.30 -51.84 -8.44
C LEU A 11 27.47 -50.79 -7.34
N GLY A 12 27.49 -49.51 -7.71
CA GLY A 12 27.36 -48.37 -6.82
C GLY A 12 26.75 -47.19 -7.57
N LEU A 13 25.51 -46.86 -7.21
CA LEU A 13 24.68 -45.78 -7.75
C LEU A 13 25.41 -44.43 -7.68
N GLY A 14 25.70 -43.82 -8.82
CA GLY A 14 26.08 -42.42 -8.93
C GLY A 14 24.83 -41.57 -9.12
N ILE A 15 24.32 -41.03 -8.02
CA ILE A 15 23.19 -40.09 -7.97
C ILE A 15 23.64 -38.77 -8.61
N TRP A 16 22.83 -38.24 -9.54
CA TRP A 16 22.90 -36.86 -9.99
C TRP A 16 22.82 -35.92 -8.79
N GLY A 17 23.90 -35.19 -8.51
CA GLY A 17 23.87 -34.06 -7.60
C GLY A 17 23.06 -32.94 -8.24
N ALA A 18 21.79 -32.84 -7.86
CA ALA A 18 21.03 -31.62 -8.03
C ALA A 18 21.72 -30.50 -7.23
N VAL A 19 22.00 -29.38 -7.89
CA VAL A 19 22.28 -28.13 -7.20
C VAL A 19 20.94 -27.69 -6.62
N GLU A 20 20.72 -27.96 -5.33
CA GLU A 20 19.58 -27.41 -4.60
C GLU A 20 19.72 -25.89 -4.59
N ALA A 21 18.78 -25.24 -5.27
CA ALA A 21 18.57 -23.81 -5.22
C ALA A 21 18.22 -23.41 -3.79
N GLY A 22 18.91 -22.37 -3.29
CA GLY A 22 18.68 -21.81 -1.96
C GLY A 22 17.24 -21.33 -1.83
N LEU A 23 16.45 -22.06 -1.05
CA LEU A 23 15.20 -21.56 -0.50
C LEU A 23 15.50 -20.33 0.36
N ILE A 24 14.84 -19.21 0.07
CA ILE A 24 14.66 -18.11 1.01
C ILE A 24 14.00 -18.68 2.26
N ARG A 25 14.78 -18.84 3.33
CA ARG A 25 14.26 -19.20 4.65
C ARG A 25 13.84 -17.93 5.37
N ILE A 26 12.54 -17.73 5.49
CA ILE A 26 11.95 -16.82 6.47
C ILE A 26 12.04 -17.52 7.83
N GLY A 27 13.02 -17.13 8.64
CA GLY A 27 13.24 -17.70 9.97
C GLY A 27 12.36 -17.02 11.01
N ASN A 28 11.36 -17.74 11.53
CA ASN A 28 10.83 -17.49 12.87
C ASN A 28 11.82 -18.11 13.87
N GLY A 29 12.57 -17.28 14.59
CA GLY A 29 13.54 -17.72 15.58
C GLY A 29 12.88 -18.10 16.90
N ASP A 30 12.64 -19.40 17.11
CA ASP A 30 12.45 -19.98 18.44
C ASP A 30 13.83 -20.37 18.99
N GLY A 31 14.39 -19.52 19.83
CA GLY A 31 15.65 -19.78 20.54
C GLY A 31 15.53 -19.35 22.00
N GLU A 32 15.39 -20.32 22.91
CA GLU A 32 15.48 -20.11 24.35
C GLU A 32 16.87 -19.56 24.72
N ALA A 33 16.93 -18.29 25.13
CA ALA A 33 18.07 -17.72 25.82
C ALA A 33 17.69 -17.51 27.30
N GLN A 34 18.36 -18.25 28.18
CA GLN A 34 18.25 -18.13 29.63
C GLN A 34 18.69 -16.74 30.12
N SER A 35 17.97 -16.29 31.13
CA SER A 35 18.02 -14.97 31.77
C SER A 35 19.37 -14.60 32.38
N ALA A 36 19.84 -13.39 32.06
CA ALA A 36 20.65 -12.58 32.97
C ALA A 36 19.97 -11.21 33.11
N SER A 37 19.39 -10.96 34.28
CA SER A 37 18.69 -9.71 34.60
C SER A 37 19.68 -8.56 34.80
N ALA A 38 19.51 -7.50 34.02
CA ALA A 38 19.94 -6.16 34.38
C ALA A 38 18.77 -5.22 34.10
N ASP A 39 18.37 -4.43 35.12
CA ASP A 39 17.31 -3.43 35.06
C ASP A 39 17.54 -2.44 33.91
N ALA A 40 16.95 -2.72 32.74
CA ALA A 40 16.71 -1.73 31.72
C ALA A 40 15.42 -0.98 32.09
N PRO A 41 15.39 0.36 32.04
CA PRO A 41 14.16 1.10 32.28
C PRO A 41 13.11 0.65 31.25
N ALA A 42 11.91 0.32 31.74
CA ALA A 42 10.80 -0.09 30.89
C ALA A 42 10.56 0.95 29.80
N ALA A 43 10.56 0.51 28.53
CA ALA A 43 10.15 1.35 27.43
C ALA A 43 8.76 1.93 27.74
N PRO A 44 8.51 3.23 27.48
CA PRO A 44 7.21 3.84 27.78
C PRO A 44 6.10 3.04 27.11
N ALA A 45 5.00 2.81 27.85
CA ALA A 45 3.85 2.07 27.34
C ALA A 45 3.40 2.68 26.00
N GLN A 46 3.39 1.86 24.95
CA GLN A 46 2.94 2.30 23.64
C GLN A 46 1.45 2.64 23.70
N PRO A 47 1.02 3.78 23.14
CA PRO A 47 -0.37 4.19 23.22
C PRO A 47 -1.29 3.30 22.37
N THR A 48 -2.59 3.30 22.69
CA THR A 48 -3.59 2.45 22.04
C THR A 48 -4.05 3.04 20.71
N VAL A 49 -4.54 2.23 19.78
CA VAL A 49 -5.09 2.71 18.49
C VAL A 49 -6.22 3.74 18.72
N ALA A 50 -7.00 3.58 19.80
CA ALA A 50 -8.04 4.53 20.20
C ALA A 50 -7.49 5.89 20.68
N ALA A 51 -6.23 5.96 21.13
CA ALA A 51 -5.60 7.19 21.57
C ALA A 51 -5.04 8.03 20.39
N TYR A 52 -4.74 7.39 19.25
CA TYR A 52 -4.53 8.11 17.99
C TYR A 52 -5.78 8.88 17.55
N PHE A 53 -6.99 8.32 17.81
CA PHE A 53 -8.27 8.88 17.34
C PHE A 53 -9.39 8.76 18.39
N PRO A 54 -9.68 9.81 19.17
CA PRO A 54 -10.87 9.83 20.01
C PRO A 54 -12.14 9.71 19.16
N ALA A 55 -13.13 8.95 19.64
CA ALA A 55 -14.38 8.64 18.94
C ALA A 55 -15.21 9.88 18.52
N GLU A 56 -14.87 11.06 19.03
CA GLU A 56 -15.59 12.32 18.77
C GLU A 56 -15.40 12.88 17.35
N ASP A 57 -14.34 12.47 16.63
CA ASP A 57 -14.13 12.80 15.19
C ASP A 57 -14.79 11.78 14.23
N SER A 58 -15.53 10.79 14.77
CA SER A 58 -16.19 9.72 13.98
C SER A 58 -17.56 10.10 13.41
N ALA A 59 -18.11 11.27 13.76
CA ALA A 59 -19.33 11.76 13.15
C ALA A 59 -19.01 12.20 11.71
N ILE A 60 -19.31 11.34 10.73
CA ILE A 60 -19.21 11.70 9.31
C ILE A 60 -20.17 12.88 9.08
N PRO A 61 -19.67 14.07 8.73
CA PRO A 61 -20.54 15.21 8.50
C PRO A 61 -21.46 14.90 7.31
N THR A 62 -22.70 15.37 7.38
CA THR A 62 -23.64 15.32 6.26
C THR A 62 -23.98 16.72 5.80
N SER A 63 -23.97 16.98 4.49
CA SER A 63 -24.42 18.26 3.92
C SER A 63 -25.87 18.17 3.43
N ALA A 64 -26.64 19.25 3.64
CA ALA A 64 -28.03 19.36 3.21
C ALA A 64 -28.20 20.05 1.83
N GLY A 65 -27.09 20.41 1.17
CA GLY A 65 -27.08 21.11 -0.13
C GLY A 65 -25.86 20.75 -0.97
N PRO A 66 -25.79 21.26 -2.21
CA PRO A 66 -24.71 20.94 -3.15
C PRO A 66 -23.33 21.23 -2.57
N ASP A 67 -22.38 20.34 -2.79
CA ASP A 67 -21.01 20.52 -2.31
C ASP A 67 -20.31 21.63 -3.12
N PRO A 68 -19.57 22.55 -2.47
CA PRO A 68 -18.84 23.60 -3.17
C PRO A 68 -17.66 23.07 -4.01
N ARG A 69 -17.28 21.80 -3.88
CA ARG A 69 -16.16 21.14 -4.56
C ARG A 69 -16.62 19.82 -5.19
N PRO A 70 -17.43 19.85 -6.25
CA PRO A 70 -18.07 18.65 -6.81
C PRO A 70 -17.08 17.59 -7.31
N VAL A 71 -15.92 17.99 -7.84
CA VAL A 71 -14.87 17.03 -8.29
C VAL A 71 -14.24 16.33 -7.09
N MET A 72 -13.85 17.08 -6.05
CA MET A 72 -13.33 16.50 -4.80
C MET A 72 -14.38 15.63 -4.10
N GLN A 73 -15.65 16.02 -4.14
CA GLN A 73 -16.74 15.22 -3.60
C GLN A 73 -16.84 13.87 -4.33
N ALA A 74 -16.76 13.87 -5.67
CA ALA A 74 -16.73 12.63 -6.45
C ALA A 74 -15.53 11.75 -6.09
N GLN A 75 -14.31 12.32 -6.01
CA GLN A 75 -13.10 11.59 -5.58
C GLN A 75 -13.30 10.95 -4.18
N VAL A 76 -13.84 11.70 -3.23
CA VAL A 76 -14.14 11.20 -1.88
C VAL A 76 -15.17 10.08 -1.90
N ILE A 77 -16.27 10.22 -2.65
CA ILE A 77 -17.31 9.18 -2.73
C ILE A 77 -16.72 7.92 -3.37
N LEU A 78 -15.96 8.05 -4.46
CA LEU A 78 -15.32 6.93 -5.14
C LEU A 78 -14.31 6.22 -4.22
N GLU A 79 -13.49 6.98 -3.50
CA GLU A 79 -12.54 6.46 -2.50
C GLU A 79 -13.27 5.64 -1.42
N ARG A 80 -14.45 6.11 -1.01
CA ARG A 80 -15.28 5.40 -0.02
C ARG A 80 -15.89 4.10 -0.55
N LEU A 81 -16.15 4.04 -1.85
CA LEU A 81 -16.74 2.90 -2.54
C LEU A 81 -15.71 1.89 -3.07
N GLY A 82 -14.42 2.11 -2.80
CA GLY A 82 -13.34 1.24 -3.24
C GLY A 82 -12.81 1.52 -4.66
N PHE A 83 -13.21 2.63 -5.27
CA PHE A 83 -12.72 3.09 -6.58
C PHE A 83 -11.74 4.25 -6.37
N SER A 84 -10.50 3.97 -5.97
CA SER A 84 -9.51 5.00 -5.69
C SER A 84 -9.21 5.86 -6.93
N SER A 85 -9.18 7.18 -6.77
CA SER A 85 -8.64 8.11 -7.78
C SER A 85 -7.16 8.42 -7.54
N GLY A 86 -6.51 7.68 -6.64
CA GLY A 86 -5.18 8.00 -6.14
C GLY A 86 -5.29 9.14 -5.13
N VAL A 87 -4.61 10.26 -5.41
CA VAL A 87 -4.72 11.45 -4.56
C VAL A 87 -6.08 12.15 -4.74
N ILE A 88 -6.62 12.63 -3.64
CA ILE A 88 -7.80 13.50 -3.60
C ILE A 88 -7.30 14.94 -3.61
N ASP A 89 -7.35 15.59 -4.77
CA ASP A 89 -6.86 16.95 -4.99
C ASP A 89 -7.96 17.92 -5.46
N GLY A 90 -9.14 17.40 -5.81
CA GLY A 90 -10.23 18.17 -6.39
C GLY A 90 -10.07 18.49 -7.87
N GLU A 91 -9.09 17.90 -8.53
CA GLU A 91 -8.80 18.11 -9.95
C GLU A 91 -9.31 16.94 -10.80
N GLU A 92 -9.65 17.23 -12.05
CA GLU A 92 -9.88 16.18 -13.04
C GLU A 92 -8.54 15.61 -13.53
N GLY A 93 -8.54 14.34 -13.96
CA GLY A 93 -7.32 13.70 -14.44
C GLY A 93 -7.51 12.23 -14.79
N ALA A 94 -6.46 11.61 -15.32
CA ALA A 94 -6.49 10.23 -15.78
C ALA A 94 -6.92 9.24 -14.67
N SER A 95 -6.40 9.41 -13.45
CA SER A 95 -6.74 8.54 -12.32
C SER A 95 -8.21 8.68 -11.90
N LEU A 96 -8.76 9.90 -11.87
CA LEU A 96 -10.19 10.10 -11.63
C LEU A 96 -11.03 9.50 -12.76
N ALA A 97 -10.62 9.70 -14.03
CA ALA A 97 -11.34 9.13 -15.16
C ALA A 97 -11.36 7.60 -15.12
N ALA A 98 -10.26 6.96 -14.73
CA ALA A 98 -10.18 5.52 -14.53
C ALA A 98 -11.09 5.07 -13.38
N ALA A 99 -11.05 5.74 -12.22
CA ALA A 99 -11.93 5.46 -11.08
C ALA A 99 -13.43 5.55 -11.47
N LEU A 100 -13.80 6.57 -12.25
CA LEU A 100 -15.15 6.72 -12.79
C LEU A 100 -15.53 5.58 -13.73
N ARG A 101 -14.62 5.12 -14.62
CA ARG A 101 -14.88 3.93 -15.46
C ARG A 101 -15.17 2.69 -14.61
N GLY A 102 -14.36 2.44 -13.58
CA GLY A 102 -14.56 1.33 -12.66
C GLY A 102 -15.93 1.40 -11.96
N PHE A 103 -16.26 2.57 -11.41
CA PHE A 103 -17.56 2.80 -10.76
C PHE A 103 -18.73 2.62 -11.74
N GLN A 104 -18.62 3.14 -12.96
CA GLN A 104 -19.63 2.99 -14.00
C GLN A 104 -19.87 1.52 -14.36
N VAL A 105 -18.79 0.75 -14.58
CA VAL A 105 -18.88 -0.70 -14.83
C VAL A 105 -19.57 -1.42 -13.68
N ALA A 106 -19.15 -1.16 -12.44
CA ALA A 106 -19.73 -1.78 -11.25
C ALA A 106 -21.22 -1.44 -11.05
N ASN A 107 -21.68 -0.30 -11.58
CA ASN A 107 -23.08 0.13 -11.53
C ASN A 107 -23.85 -0.14 -12.83
N SER A 108 -23.30 -0.93 -13.76
CA SER A 108 -23.93 -1.25 -15.05
C SER A 108 -24.26 -0.03 -15.91
N ILE A 109 -23.39 0.98 -15.87
CA ILE A 109 -23.46 2.21 -16.66
C ILE A 109 -22.37 2.14 -17.74
N GLN A 110 -22.65 2.73 -18.90
CA GLN A 110 -21.63 2.85 -19.96
C GLN A 110 -20.40 3.61 -19.43
N ALA A 111 -19.23 2.97 -19.54
CA ALA A 111 -17.97 3.47 -19.00
C ALA A 111 -17.40 4.64 -19.83
N SER A 112 -17.90 5.87 -19.59
CA SER A 112 -17.40 7.09 -20.22
C SER A 112 -16.11 7.62 -19.58
N GLY A 113 -15.87 7.29 -18.30
CA GLY A 113 -14.80 7.88 -17.49
C GLY A 113 -15.00 9.36 -17.16
N ALA A 114 -16.19 9.90 -17.44
CA ALA A 114 -16.52 11.30 -17.19
C ALA A 114 -17.55 11.42 -16.07
N LEU A 115 -17.52 12.53 -15.32
CA LEU A 115 -18.56 12.91 -14.37
C LEU A 115 -19.77 13.50 -15.14
N ASP A 116 -20.32 12.71 -16.06
CA ASP A 116 -21.48 13.03 -16.88
C ASP A 116 -22.80 12.87 -16.10
N GLU A 117 -23.93 13.21 -16.73
CA GLU A 117 -25.23 13.21 -16.06
C GLU A 117 -25.57 11.84 -15.46
N ARG A 118 -25.39 10.74 -16.21
CA ARG A 118 -25.68 9.38 -15.71
C ARG A 118 -24.81 9.03 -14.51
N THR A 119 -23.56 9.48 -14.52
CA THR A 119 -22.61 9.23 -13.44
C THR A 119 -22.97 10.03 -12.20
N ARG A 120 -23.39 11.30 -12.37
CA ARG A 120 -23.91 12.14 -11.28
C ARG A 120 -25.18 11.55 -10.68
N GLU A 121 -26.14 11.13 -11.50
CA GLU A 121 -27.35 10.45 -11.05
C GLU A 121 -27.03 9.18 -10.22
N ALA A 122 -26.05 8.40 -10.65
CA ALA A 122 -25.63 7.20 -9.93
C ALA A 122 -24.93 7.50 -8.60
N LEU A 123 -24.13 8.58 -8.55
CA LEU A 123 -23.44 9.08 -7.35
C LEU A 123 -24.37 9.82 -6.40
N ALA A 124 -25.53 10.31 -6.86
CA ALA A 124 -26.47 11.12 -6.07
C ALA A 124 -26.94 10.44 -4.77
N ARG A 125 -26.89 9.10 -4.72
CA ARG A 125 -27.12 8.30 -3.50
C ARG A 125 -26.20 8.69 -2.34
N TRP A 126 -25.04 9.27 -2.64
CA TRP A 126 -24.00 9.68 -1.69
C TRP A 126 -23.75 11.20 -1.66
N ASP A 127 -24.60 12.03 -2.28
CA ASP A 127 -24.46 13.49 -2.29
C ASP A 127 -24.49 14.13 -0.89
N HIS A 128 -25.03 13.39 0.09
CA HIS A 128 -25.03 13.79 1.49
C HIS A 128 -23.61 13.76 2.11
N ILE A 129 -22.62 13.12 1.47
CA ILE A 129 -21.23 13.05 1.92
C ILE A 129 -20.50 14.29 1.40
N PRO A 130 -20.07 15.22 2.27
CA PRO A 130 -19.31 16.38 1.85
C PRO A 130 -17.89 15.99 1.44
N SER A 131 -17.30 16.77 0.54
CA SER A 131 -15.92 16.64 0.05
C SER A 131 -14.87 16.77 1.16
N THR A 132 -15.19 17.50 2.23
CA THR A 132 -14.25 17.76 3.33
C THR A 132 -14.89 17.64 4.70
N ARG A 133 -14.05 17.37 5.69
CA ARG A 133 -14.40 17.40 7.11
C ARG A 133 -13.38 18.23 7.88
N THR A 134 -13.80 18.77 9.02
CA THR A 134 -12.86 19.39 9.98
C THR A 134 -12.48 18.34 11.02
N ILE A 135 -11.19 18.17 11.27
CA ILE A 135 -10.66 17.28 12.30
C ILE A 135 -9.84 18.06 13.31
N THR A 136 -9.61 17.48 14.48
CA THR A 136 -8.66 18.01 15.46
C THR A 136 -7.43 17.12 15.50
N ILE A 137 -6.24 17.69 15.27
CA ILE A 137 -5.01 16.91 15.30
C ILE A 137 -4.71 16.51 16.75
N SER A 138 -4.75 15.22 17.07
CA SER A 138 -4.44 14.73 18.41
C SER A 138 -2.96 14.94 18.76
N GLU A 139 -2.64 15.10 20.05
CA GLU A 139 -1.25 15.17 20.51
C GLU A 139 -0.44 13.93 20.08
N GLU A 140 -1.07 12.76 20.13
CA GLU A 140 -0.45 11.50 19.78
C GLU A 140 -0.13 11.41 18.28
N PHE A 141 -1.08 11.78 17.42
CA PHE A 141 -0.84 11.79 15.99
C PHE A 141 0.28 12.77 15.61
N ALA A 142 0.30 13.94 16.26
CA ALA A 142 1.28 14.99 16.04
C ALA A 142 2.69 14.66 16.56
N ARG A 143 2.83 13.83 17.61
CA ARG A 143 4.11 13.54 18.27
C ARG A 143 5.11 12.76 17.40
N GLY A 144 4.63 12.01 16.41
CA GLY A 144 5.47 11.21 15.52
C GLY A 144 5.40 9.70 15.83
N PRO A 145 6.51 8.94 15.68
CA PRO A 145 7.87 9.42 15.42
C PRO A 145 8.06 9.96 13.99
N TYR A 146 9.03 10.87 13.82
CA TYR A 146 9.46 11.40 12.53
C TYR A 146 10.95 11.16 12.31
N VAL A 147 11.33 11.00 11.05
CA VAL A 147 12.72 10.93 10.61
C VAL A 147 13.12 12.32 10.11
N ARG A 148 14.19 12.91 10.64
CA ARG A 148 14.56 14.29 10.25
C ARG A 148 14.81 14.42 8.74
N GLU A 149 15.48 13.42 8.18
CA GLU A 149 15.95 13.38 6.80
C GLU A 149 16.19 11.93 6.43
N ILE A 150 15.75 11.54 5.23
CA ILE A 150 16.00 10.22 4.67
C ILE A 150 17.11 10.41 3.62
N PRO A 151 18.30 9.82 3.81
CA PRO A 151 19.38 9.87 2.83
C PRO A 151 18.94 9.24 1.50
N ASP A 152 19.52 9.69 0.39
CA ASP A 152 19.27 9.07 -0.93
C ASP A 152 19.97 7.70 -1.04
N ASP A 153 21.15 7.55 -0.41
CA ASP A 153 21.98 6.35 -0.45
C ASP A 153 21.36 5.18 0.36
N PRO A 154 21.17 3.99 -0.24
CA PRO A 154 20.61 2.83 0.44
C PRO A 154 21.41 2.37 1.68
N GLU A 155 22.75 2.46 1.68
CA GLU A 155 23.55 2.04 2.84
C GLU A 155 23.33 2.98 4.04
N ASP A 156 23.17 4.27 3.80
CA ASP A 156 22.83 5.24 4.83
C ASP A 156 21.37 5.11 5.29
N GLN A 157 20.44 4.78 4.39
CA GLN A 157 19.06 4.43 4.75
C GLN A 157 19.01 3.21 5.68
N ALA A 158 19.83 2.18 5.42
CA ALA A 158 19.90 0.96 6.23
C ALA A 158 20.34 1.21 7.68
N ARG A 159 21.01 2.35 7.96
CA ARG A 159 21.44 2.75 9.31
C ARG A 159 20.34 3.44 10.12
N LEU A 160 19.24 3.84 9.47
CA LEU A 160 18.10 4.42 10.16
C LEU A 160 17.36 3.35 10.98
N SER A 161 16.65 3.76 12.02
CA SER A 161 15.79 2.84 12.77
C SER A 161 14.49 2.51 12.02
N ARG A 162 14.08 3.38 11.09
CA ARG A 162 12.88 3.25 10.24
C ARG A 162 12.91 4.24 9.09
N LEU A 163 12.29 3.89 7.97
CA LEU A 163 11.94 4.82 6.89
C LEU A 163 10.57 5.46 7.17
N GLY A 164 10.49 6.20 8.28
CA GLY A 164 9.27 6.87 8.76
C GLY A 164 8.95 8.18 8.03
N TYR A 165 7.80 8.78 8.32
CA TYR A 165 7.45 10.12 7.85
C TYR A 165 8.50 11.16 8.25
N THR A 166 8.75 12.13 7.38
CA THR A 166 9.70 13.21 7.69
C THR A 166 9.07 14.33 8.50
N ASN A 167 7.76 14.54 8.38
CA ASN A 167 7.04 15.58 9.10
C ASN A 167 5.54 15.32 9.21
N LEU A 168 4.86 16.11 10.05
CA LEU A 168 3.42 16.00 10.31
C LEU A 168 2.57 16.27 9.05
N MET A 169 2.98 17.18 8.17
CA MET A 169 2.19 17.48 6.96
C MET A 169 2.19 16.33 5.97
N GLU A 170 3.31 15.66 5.80
CA GLU A 170 3.41 14.43 4.98
C GLU A 170 2.51 13.33 5.55
N LYS A 171 2.60 13.09 6.87
CA LYS A 171 1.76 12.12 7.57
C LYS A 171 0.26 12.44 7.46
N LEU A 172 -0.13 13.71 7.54
CA LEU A 172 -1.51 14.15 7.35
C LEU A 172 -1.96 13.97 5.89
N ALA A 173 -1.12 14.31 4.93
CA ALA A 173 -1.43 14.16 3.51
C ALA A 173 -1.71 12.70 3.18
N GLU A 174 -0.84 11.78 3.64
CA GLU A 174 -1.04 10.36 3.40
C GLU A 174 -2.28 9.81 4.16
N ARG A 175 -2.51 10.23 5.40
CA ARG A 175 -3.71 9.81 6.17
C ARG A 175 -5.03 10.14 5.45
N PHE A 176 -5.09 11.30 4.82
CA PHE A 176 -6.29 11.79 4.15
C PHE A 176 -6.21 11.65 2.62
N HIS A 177 -5.35 10.75 2.15
CA HIS A 177 -5.21 10.32 0.74
C HIS A 177 -5.08 11.50 -0.22
N THR A 178 -4.24 12.47 0.15
CA THR A 178 -4.12 13.74 -0.55
C THR A 178 -2.67 14.21 -0.59
N THR A 179 -2.44 15.43 -1.06
CA THR A 179 -1.11 16.03 -1.14
C THR A 179 -0.95 17.12 -0.09
N ARG A 180 0.31 17.50 0.19
CA ARG A 180 0.61 18.65 1.06
C ARG A 180 0.02 19.93 0.48
N GLU A 181 0.11 20.08 -0.83
CA GLU A 181 -0.37 21.24 -1.59
C GLU A 181 -1.89 21.38 -1.45
N THR A 182 -2.63 20.29 -1.62
CA THR A 182 -4.09 20.27 -1.41
C THR A 182 -4.44 20.58 0.04
N LEU A 183 -3.75 20.02 1.03
CA LEU A 183 -4.00 20.35 2.44
C LEU A 183 -3.78 21.84 2.73
N ILE A 184 -2.73 22.44 2.15
CA ILE A 184 -2.50 23.88 2.26
C ILE A 184 -3.64 24.65 1.59
N ALA A 185 -4.08 24.25 0.39
CA ALA A 185 -5.16 24.93 -0.34
C ALA A 185 -6.53 24.84 0.37
N LEU A 186 -6.79 23.75 1.10
CA LEU A 186 -8.02 23.56 1.87
C LEU A 186 -8.08 24.41 3.14
N ASN A 187 -6.93 24.90 3.61
CA ASN A 187 -6.79 25.61 4.87
C ASN A 187 -6.34 27.06 4.65
N SER A 188 -6.60 27.93 5.62
CA SER A 188 -6.06 29.29 5.59
C SER A 188 -4.52 29.24 5.69
N PRO A 189 -3.77 30.15 5.03
CA PRO A 189 -2.34 30.29 5.24
C PRO A 189 -1.94 30.62 6.70
N GLN A 190 -2.89 31.05 7.53
CA GLN A 190 -2.70 31.32 8.96
C GLN A 190 -3.03 30.09 9.84
N THR A 191 -3.58 29.01 9.26
CA THR A 191 -3.89 27.78 9.99
C THR A 191 -2.60 27.19 10.55
N ARG A 192 -2.52 27.07 11.87
CA ARG A 192 -1.43 26.36 12.54
C ARG A 192 -1.65 24.86 12.35
N VAL A 193 -0.57 24.13 12.06
CA VAL A 193 -0.59 22.66 12.02
C VAL A 193 0.20 22.15 13.21
N GLY A 194 -0.45 21.37 14.07
CA GLY A 194 0.13 20.85 15.30
C GLY A 194 -0.94 20.30 16.25
N PRO A 195 -0.54 19.82 17.43
CA PRO A 195 -1.47 19.29 18.42
C PRO A 195 -2.61 20.26 18.77
N GLY A 196 -3.84 19.76 18.81
CA GLY A 196 -5.05 20.53 19.11
C GLY A 196 -5.52 21.45 17.98
N ALA A 197 -4.75 21.57 16.88
CA ALA A 197 -5.17 22.40 15.76
C ALA A 197 -6.36 21.77 15.04
N ARG A 198 -7.30 22.62 14.62
CA ARG A 198 -8.43 22.25 13.78
C ARG A 198 -8.11 22.55 12.33
N ILE A 199 -8.16 21.53 11.48
CA ILE A 199 -7.84 21.64 10.06
C ILE A 199 -8.94 21.02 9.21
N VAL A 200 -9.09 21.51 7.98
CA VAL A 200 -9.98 20.97 6.96
C VAL A 200 -9.20 19.96 6.13
N VAL A 201 -9.77 18.77 5.94
CA VAL A 201 -9.16 17.64 5.21
C VAL A 201 -10.20 16.95 4.32
N PRO A 202 -9.78 16.20 3.28
CA PRO A 202 -10.69 15.32 2.55
C PRO A 202 -11.46 14.35 3.45
N ASN A 203 -12.72 14.10 3.12
CA ASN A 203 -13.62 13.27 3.92
C ASN A 203 -13.54 11.76 3.55
N THR A 204 -12.33 11.21 3.53
CA THR A 204 -12.07 9.80 3.16
C THR A 204 -12.91 8.82 3.99
N GLY A 205 -12.94 9.00 5.31
CA GLY A 205 -13.83 8.37 6.31
C GLY A 205 -14.10 6.86 6.17
N ASN A 206 -13.16 6.14 5.58
CA ASN A 206 -13.03 4.68 5.58
C ASN A 206 -11.89 4.27 6.54
N ASP A 207 -11.81 4.91 7.72
CA ASP A 207 -10.68 4.82 8.65
C ASP A 207 -11.01 4.07 9.96
N ARG A 208 -12.16 3.38 10.03
CA ARG A 208 -12.61 2.63 11.21
C ARG A 208 -11.78 1.37 11.42
N ILE A 209 -11.05 1.32 12.54
CA ILE A 209 -10.42 0.09 13.04
C ILE A 209 -11.42 -0.64 13.95
N ALA A 210 -11.80 -1.88 13.60
CA ALA A 210 -12.70 -2.67 14.41
C ALA A 210 -12.06 -3.00 15.78
N SER A 211 -12.84 -2.94 16.86
CA SER A 211 -12.34 -3.15 18.23
C SER A 211 -11.84 -4.58 18.48
N ASP A 212 -12.34 -5.53 17.70
CA ASP A 212 -12.00 -6.94 17.69
C ASP A 212 -11.10 -7.33 16.50
N ALA A 213 -10.55 -6.34 15.77
CA ALA A 213 -9.66 -6.60 14.66
C ALA A 213 -8.48 -7.47 15.12
N ALA A 214 -8.45 -8.70 14.61
CA ALA A 214 -7.31 -9.58 14.79
C ALA A 214 -6.13 -9.05 13.96
N GLY A 215 -4.93 -9.03 14.54
CA GLY A 215 -3.74 -8.60 13.82
C GLY A 215 -2.65 -8.11 14.76
N ASP A 216 -1.47 -7.92 14.17
CA ASP A 216 -0.36 -7.27 14.86
C ASP A 216 -0.73 -5.82 15.21
N ARG A 217 -0.41 -5.40 16.44
CA ARG A 217 -0.69 -4.05 16.94
C ARG A 217 0.06 -2.99 16.15
N GLU A 218 1.24 -3.31 15.63
CA GLU A 218 1.97 -2.37 14.77
C GLU A 218 1.25 -2.16 13.45
N TRP A 219 0.79 -3.24 12.80
CA TRP A 219 -0.02 -3.14 11.60
C TRP A 219 -1.31 -2.32 11.80
N LEU A 220 -2.04 -2.56 12.90
CA LEU A 220 -3.24 -1.77 13.20
C LEU A 220 -2.94 -0.27 13.37
N ARG A 221 -1.76 0.08 13.90
CA ARG A 221 -1.30 1.48 13.97
C ARG A 221 -0.93 2.04 12.60
N THR A 222 -0.34 1.23 11.72
CA THR A 222 -0.10 1.63 10.32
C THR A 222 -1.42 1.93 9.62
N LEU A 223 -2.40 1.03 9.68
CA LEU A 223 -3.75 1.25 9.13
C LEU A 223 -4.40 2.52 9.67
N ALA A 224 -4.34 2.70 10.99
CA ALA A 224 -4.86 3.89 11.64
C ALA A 224 -4.12 5.15 11.17
N THR A 225 -2.82 5.09 10.94
CA THR A 225 -2.06 6.23 10.41
C THR A 225 -2.43 6.54 8.96
N LEU A 226 -2.62 5.52 8.12
CA LEU A 226 -3.02 5.65 6.71
C LEU A 226 -4.49 6.02 6.50
N GLY A 227 -5.32 6.04 7.55
CA GLY A 227 -6.76 6.27 7.39
C GLY A 227 -7.47 5.12 6.68
N VAL A 228 -7.00 3.89 6.88
CA VAL A 228 -7.57 2.67 6.28
C VAL A 228 -8.22 1.81 7.37
N GLY A 229 -9.49 1.51 7.19
CA GLY A 229 -10.28 0.68 8.09
C GLY A 229 -10.08 -0.81 7.83
N THR A 230 -10.32 -1.61 8.87
CA THR A 230 -10.13 -3.08 8.83
C THR A 230 -11.25 -3.82 8.10
N ASP A 231 -12.34 -3.12 7.80
CA ASP A 231 -13.52 -3.67 7.13
C ASP A 231 -13.38 -3.48 5.62
N GLN A 232 -12.83 -4.50 4.95
CA GLN A 232 -12.62 -4.53 3.50
C GLN A 232 -13.33 -5.75 2.90
N PRO A 233 -13.91 -5.64 1.69
CA PRO A 233 -14.52 -6.77 1.01
C PRO A 233 -13.44 -7.81 0.65
N ARG A 234 -13.85 -9.07 0.45
CA ARG A 234 -12.93 -10.15 0.10
C ARG A 234 -12.83 -10.32 -1.40
N ALA A 235 -11.61 -10.26 -1.93
CA ALA A 235 -11.34 -10.53 -3.34
C ALA A 235 -11.13 -12.04 -3.57
N ALA A 236 -11.78 -12.57 -4.60
CA ALA A 236 -11.55 -13.91 -5.14
C ALA A 236 -10.49 -13.90 -6.26
N SER A 237 -10.38 -12.78 -6.98
CA SER A 237 -9.37 -12.56 -8.01
C SER A 237 -8.99 -11.09 -8.14
N ILE A 238 -7.83 -10.82 -8.73
CA ILE A 238 -7.39 -9.49 -9.12
C ILE A 238 -6.98 -9.46 -10.59
N ILE A 239 -7.17 -8.32 -11.25
CA ILE A 239 -6.67 -8.05 -12.60
C ILE A 239 -5.79 -6.81 -12.54
N VAL A 240 -4.58 -6.90 -13.09
CA VAL A 240 -3.70 -5.76 -13.34
C VAL A 240 -3.75 -5.44 -14.82
N ASP A 241 -4.23 -4.25 -15.16
CA ASP A 241 -4.46 -3.82 -16.54
C ASP A 241 -3.54 -2.64 -16.89
N GLN A 242 -2.52 -2.92 -17.71
CA GLN A 242 -1.57 -1.91 -18.15
C GLN A 242 -2.21 -0.87 -19.06
N SER A 243 -3.22 -1.24 -19.85
CA SER A 243 -3.88 -0.31 -20.78
C SER A 243 -4.66 0.79 -20.05
N ASP A 244 -5.28 0.44 -18.92
CA ASP A 244 -6.03 1.38 -18.08
C ASP A 244 -5.21 1.94 -16.90
N GLY A 245 -4.03 1.37 -16.62
CA GLY A 245 -3.16 1.80 -15.51
C GLY A 245 -3.78 1.52 -14.13
N VAL A 246 -4.50 0.40 -13.99
CA VAL A 246 -5.25 0.08 -12.77
C VAL A 246 -5.06 -1.38 -12.32
N LEU A 247 -5.21 -1.59 -11.02
CA LEU A 247 -5.48 -2.89 -10.42
C LEU A 247 -6.95 -2.95 -10.03
N MET A 248 -7.64 -4.00 -10.45
CA MET A 248 -9.03 -4.30 -10.14
C MET A 248 -9.14 -5.54 -9.26
N ALA A 249 -10.06 -5.53 -8.30
CA ALA A 249 -10.35 -6.65 -7.41
C ALA A 249 -11.81 -7.11 -7.61
N PHE A 250 -12.01 -8.42 -7.72
CA PHE A 250 -13.31 -9.03 -7.99
C PHE A 250 -13.70 -10.00 -6.87
N ASP A 251 -14.99 -10.07 -6.56
CA ASP A 251 -15.55 -11.07 -5.63
C ASP A 251 -15.75 -12.45 -6.29
N GLU A 252 -16.34 -13.39 -5.56
CA GLU A 252 -16.61 -14.76 -6.06
C GLU A 252 -17.66 -14.81 -7.18
N ASP A 253 -18.46 -13.74 -7.35
CA ASP A 253 -19.49 -13.60 -8.38
C ASP A 253 -18.98 -12.79 -9.59
N ASP A 254 -17.66 -12.59 -9.71
CA ASP A 254 -16.98 -11.76 -10.72
C ASP A 254 -17.45 -10.28 -10.71
N ARG A 255 -17.94 -9.77 -9.58
CA ARG A 255 -18.28 -8.34 -9.44
C ARG A 255 -17.05 -7.54 -9.07
N LEU A 256 -16.87 -6.40 -9.73
CA LEU A 256 -15.83 -5.43 -9.40
C LEU A 256 -16.13 -4.78 -8.03
N ILE A 257 -15.29 -5.08 -7.04
CA ILE A 257 -15.43 -4.62 -5.65
C ILE A 257 -14.34 -3.64 -5.21
N GLY A 258 -13.33 -3.41 -6.05
CA GLY A 258 -12.33 -2.40 -5.84
C GLY A 258 -11.49 -2.13 -7.08
N GLN A 259 -11.00 -0.90 -7.21
CA GLN A 259 -10.09 -0.48 -8.27
C GLN A 259 -9.11 0.56 -7.73
N PHE A 260 -7.83 0.38 -8.05
CA PHE A 260 -6.73 1.21 -7.57
C PHE A 260 -5.86 1.65 -8.76
N PRO A 261 -5.51 2.94 -8.87
CA PRO A 261 -4.50 3.37 -9.84
C PRO A 261 -3.17 2.70 -9.52
N ALA A 262 -2.45 2.29 -10.56
CA ALA A 262 -1.20 1.57 -10.41
C ALA A 262 -0.13 2.11 -11.36
N THR A 263 1.11 2.15 -10.88
CA THR A 263 2.29 2.29 -11.74
C THR A 263 2.82 0.90 -12.05
N MET A 264 3.14 0.64 -13.32
CA MET A 264 3.57 -0.65 -13.82
C MET A 264 4.90 -0.55 -14.58
N GLY A 265 5.42 -1.71 -14.96
CA GLY A 265 6.72 -1.86 -15.60
C GLY A 265 6.94 -1.00 -16.83
N SER A 266 8.19 -0.53 -16.99
CA SER A 266 8.69 0.22 -18.15
C SER A 266 8.83 -0.66 -19.41
N GLU A 267 9.20 -0.06 -20.54
CA GLU A 267 9.62 -0.84 -21.73
C GLU A 267 10.79 -1.79 -21.42
N ARG A 268 11.66 -1.42 -20.48
CA ARG A 268 12.86 -2.18 -20.13
C ARG A 268 12.56 -3.31 -19.15
N ASP A 269 11.65 -3.06 -18.22
CA ASP A 269 11.19 -4.03 -17.22
C ASP A 269 9.67 -4.17 -17.33
N PRO A 270 9.15 -4.83 -18.37
CA PRO A 270 7.72 -4.83 -18.66
C PRO A 270 6.92 -5.59 -17.61
N LEU A 271 5.64 -5.22 -17.49
CA LEU A 271 4.67 -5.99 -16.72
C LEU A 271 4.66 -7.45 -17.23
N PRO A 272 4.83 -8.46 -16.35
CA PRO A 272 4.83 -9.84 -16.77
C PRO A 272 3.38 -10.31 -17.03
N VAL A 273 2.86 -10.02 -18.23
CA VAL A 273 1.52 -10.44 -18.68
C VAL A 273 1.35 -11.96 -18.53
N GLY A 274 0.25 -12.38 -17.92
CA GLY A 274 0.00 -13.79 -17.64
C GLY A 274 -0.89 -14.05 -16.43
N GLU A 275 -0.89 -15.29 -15.98
CA GLU A 275 -1.67 -15.77 -14.84
C GLU A 275 -0.74 -16.09 -13.67
N TRP A 276 -0.99 -15.45 -12.54
CA TRP A 276 -0.21 -15.54 -11.32
C TRP A 276 -1.10 -15.86 -10.13
N ARG A 277 -0.46 -16.08 -8.98
CA ARG A 277 -1.13 -16.26 -7.69
C ARG A 277 -0.47 -15.41 -6.64
N ILE A 278 -1.28 -14.90 -5.71
CA ILE A 278 -0.78 -14.29 -4.48
C ILE A 278 -0.24 -15.40 -3.59
N LEU A 279 1.02 -15.31 -3.19
CA LEU A 279 1.67 -16.28 -2.31
C LEU A 279 1.52 -15.89 -0.84
N GLY A 280 1.62 -14.60 -0.54
CA GLY A 280 1.55 -14.08 0.81
C GLY A 280 1.47 -12.56 0.85
N VAL A 281 1.31 -12.03 2.05
CA VAL A 281 1.29 -10.60 2.33
C VAL A 281 2.21 -10.33 3.51
N SER A 282 3.15 -9.41 3.33
CA SER A 282 4.02 -8.90 4.39
C SER A 282 3.58 -7.49 4.76
N PHE A 283 3.29 -7.28 6.04
CA PHE A 283 2.90 -5.98 6.60
C PHE A 283 4.11 -5.32 7.24
N ASN A 284 4.31 -4.02 6.94
CA ASN A 284 5.50 -3.25 7.35
C ASN A 284 6.82 -4.00 7.09
N PRO A 285 7.08 -4.48 5.85
CA PRO A 285 8.24 -5.30 5.56
C PRO A 285 9.55 -4.50 5.65
N GLU A 286 10.62 -5.15 6.10
CA GLU A 286 11.97 -4.77 5.70
C GLU A 286 12.12 -4.95 4.20
N PHE A 287 13.01 -4.17 3.57
CA PHE A 287 13.29 -4.29 2.14
C PHE A 287 14.73 -4.71 1.91
N HIS A 288 14.93 -5.89 1.33
CA HIS A 288 16.25 -6.34 0.89
C HIS A 288 16.54 -5.71 -0.48
N TYR A 289 17.30 -4.62 -0.47
CA TYR A 289 17.81 -3.98 -1.67
C TYR A 289 18.98 -4.81 -2.19
N ASN A 290 18.83 -5.32 -3.41
CA ASN A 290 19.89 -5.98 -4.16
C ASN A 290 20.13 -5.15 -5.44
N PRO A 291 21.27 -4.45 -5.56
CA PRO A 291 21.59 -3.61 -6.71
C PRO A 291 21.73 -4.39 -8.02
N GLU A 292 22.07 -5.69 -7.99
CA GLU A 292 22.17 -6.52 -9.20
C GLU A 292 20.83 -6.69 -9.94
N LEU A 293 19.70 -6.42 -9.26
CA LEU A 293 18.36 -6.44 -9.86
C LEU A 293 18.00 -5.14 -10.59
N PHE A 294 18.81 -4.08 -10.44
CA PHE A 294 18.56 -2.75 -10.99
C PHE A 294 19.60 -2.42 -12.04
N TRP A 295 19.15 -2.30 -13.29
CA TRP A 295 20.06 -2.13 -14.42
C TRP A 295 20.75 -0.75 -14.46
N ASP A 296 20.22 0.22 -13.72
CA ASP A 296 20.67 1.61 -13.63
C ASP A 296 21.60 1.84 -12.44
N VAL A 297 21.85 0.82 -11.63
CA VAL A 297 22.73 0.85 -10.47
C VAL A 297 24.07 0.20 -10.84
N GLU A 298 25.17 0.75 -10.30
CA GLU A 298 26.49 0.16 -10.53
C GLU A 298 26.63 -1.15 -9.73
N ASP A 299 27.13 -2.22 -10.38
CA ASP A 299 27.38 -3.54 -9.78
C ASP A 299 28.30 -3.52 -8.52
N SER A 300 28.93 -2.38 -8.21
CA SER A 300 29.77 -2.19 -7.04
C SER A 300 29.04 -1.79 -5.76
N GLU A 301 27.73 -1.51 -5.82
CA GLU A 301 26.92 -1.27 -4.63
C GLU A 301 26.70 -2.56 -3.82
N ASN A 302 26.52 -2.44 -2.50
CA ASN A 302 26.32 -3.59 -1.62
C ASN A 302 24.84 -3.90 -1.40
N ASP A 303 24.51 -5.19 -1.26
CA ASP A 303 23.22 -5.63 -0.74
C ASP A 303 22.99 -5.04 0.66
N VAL A 304 21.85 -4.38 0.86
CA VAL A 304 21.46 -3.83 2.17
C VAL A 304 20.02 -4.13 2.51
N THR A 305 19.74 -4.27 3.80
CA THR A 305 18.37 -4.41 4.30
C THR A 305 17.92 -3.07 4.85
N LEU A 306 16.93 -2.47 4.19
CA LEU A 306 16.34 -1.21 4.59
C LEU A 306 15.25 -1.44 5.65
N PRO A 307 15.20 -0.60 6.71
CA PRO A 307 14.23 -0.75 7.78
C PRO A 307 12.81 -0.38 7.28
N PRO A 308 11.75 -0.88 7.94
CA PRO A 308 10.39 -0.68 7.47
C PRO A 308 9.91 0.77 7.62
N GLY A 309 8.88 1.13 6.85
CA GLY A 309 8.14 2.37 7.04
C GLY A 309 7.44 2.87 5.77
N PRO A 310 6.59 3.92 5.89
CA PRO A 310 5.87 4.48 4.76
C PRO A 310 6.78 5.04 3.66
N ASN A 311 8.02 5.43 4.01
CA ASN A 311 9.01 5.90 3.05
C ASN A 311 9.96 4.80 2.54
N SER A 312 9.68 3.53 2.84
CA SER A 312 10.38 2.39 2.22
C SER A 312 10.11 2.36 0.70
N PRO A 313 11.06 1.94 -0.15
CA PRO A 313 10.82 1.76 -1.58
C PRO A 313 9.61 0.86 -1.91
N VAL A 314 9.31 -0.10 -1.03
CA VAL A 314 8.14 -0.99 -1.14
C VAL A 314 6.96 -0.55 -0.25
N GLY A 315 7.10 0.58 0.43
CA GLY A 315 6.07 1.13 1.32
C GLY A 315 5.76 0.22 2.51
N VAL A 316 4.50 0.24 2.94
CA VAL A 316 4.06 -0.49 4.15
C VAL A 316 3.55 -1.91 3.90
N VAL A 317 3.48 -2.34 2.64
CA VAL A 317 2.90 -3.62 2.25
C VAL A 317 3.68 -4.19 1.07
N TRP A 318 3.98 -5.48 1.15
CA TRP A 318 4.39 -6.30 0.01
C TRP A 318 3.42 -7.47 -0.17
N ILE A 319 2.84 -7.60 -1.36
CA ILE A 319 2.00 -8.73 -1.76
C ILE A 319 2.80 -9.55 -2.77
N ASP A 320 3.17 -10.75 -2.34
CA ASP A 320 4.06 -11.63 -3.09
C ASP A 320 3.31 -12.38 -4.19
N LEU A 321 3.96 -12.54 -5.35
CA LEU A 321 3.39 -13.20 -6.52
C LEU A 321 4.12 -14.51 -6.82
N SER A 322 3.43 -15.45 -7.46
CA SER A 322 4.05 -16.69 -7.96
C SER A 322 5.06 -16.46 -9.09
N LYS A 323 5.28 -15.21 -9.49
CA LYS A 323 6.32 -14.78 -10.40
C LYS A 323 7.50 -14.28 -9.58
N GLU A 324 8.60 -15.02 -9.64
CA GLU A 324 9.83 -14.73 -8.89
C GLU A 324 10.31 -13.28 -9.10
N HIS A 325 10.65 -12.60 -8.01
CA HIS A 325 11.06 -11.19 -7.91
C HIS A 325 9.99 -10.12 -8.17
N TYR A 326 8.73 -10.49 -8.44
CA TYR A 326 7.66 -9.53 -8.67
C TYR A 326 6.70 -9.48 -7.48
N GLY A 327 6.24 -8.27 -7.16
CA GLY A 327 5.24 -8.05 -6.14
C GLY A 327 4.32 -6.86 -6.47
N ILE A 328 3.23 -6.78 -5.72
CA ILE A 328 2.38 -5.59 -5.64
C ILE A 328 2.68 -4.92 -4.30
N HIS A 329 3.03 -3.64 -4.31
CA HIS A 329 3.53 -2.98 -3.10
C HIS A 329 3.15 -1.51 -3.01
N GLY A 330 3.38 -0.93 -1.83
CA GLY A 330 3.19 0.50 -1.56
C GLY A 330 4.29 1.36 -2.18
N THR A 331 4.34 2.65 -1.83
CA THR A 331 5.33 3.58 -2.39
C THR A 331 5.55 4.76 -1.44
N PRO A 332 6.78 5.32 -1.38
CA PRO A 332 7.03 6.60 -0.72
C PRO A 332 6.44 7.79 -1.49
N GLU A 333 6.05 7.58 -2.75
CA GLU A 333 5.68 8.64 -3.70
C GLU A 333 4.25 8.49 -4.24
N PRO A 334 3.21 8.66 -3.42
CA PRO A 334 1.84 8.41 -3.84
C PRO A 334 1.40 9.29 -5.02
N ARG A 335 1.94 10.51 -5.14
CA ARG A 335 1.65 11.45 -6.24
C ARG A 335 2.16 10.98 -7.62
N ASN A 336 3.08 10.01 -7.65
CA ASN A 336 3.72 9.52 -8.87
C ASN A 336 3.00 8.30 -9.48
N ILE A 337 2.01 7.75 -8.77
CA ILE A 337 1.21 6.61 -9.23
C ILE A 337 0.47 6.96 -10.53
N GLY A 338 0.63 6.12 -11.55
CA GLY A 338 0.08 6.31 -12.90
C GLY A 338 0.76 7.41 -13.72
N ARG A 339 1.88 7.98 -13.24
CA ARG A 339 2.62 9.07 -13.91
C ARG A 339 4.08 8.72 -14.23
N THR A 340 4.53 7.55 -13.79
CA THR A 340 5.90 7.05 -13.88
C THR A 340 5.87 5.57 -14.23
N GLU A 341 7.02 5.03 -14.62
CA GLU A 341 7.22 3.60 -14.87
C GLU A 341 8.01 2.95 -13.72
N SER A 342 7.92 1.63 -13.58
CA SER A 342 8.65 0.86 -12.56
C SER A 342 9.68 -0.10 -13.18
N HIS A 343 10.52 -0.66 -12.32
CA HIS A 343 11.40 -1.81 -12.61
C HIS A 343 10.63 -3.14 -12.60
N GLY A 344 9.43 -3.17 -13.20
CA GLY A 344 8.60 -4.37 -13.37
C GLY A 344 7.55 -4.64 -12.28
N CYS A 345 7.74 -4.17 -11.04
CA CYS A 345 6.77 -4.35 -9.96
C CYS A 345 5.53 -3.44 -10.10
N ILE A 346 4.44 -3.78 -9.40
CA ILE A 346 3.19 -3.01 -9.42
C ILE A 346 3.18 -2.12 -8.18
N ARG A 347 3.29 -0.81 -8.38
CA ARG A 347 3.25 0.19 -7.31
C ARG A 347 1.85 0.74 -7.14
N LEU A 348 1.38 0.75 -5.90
CA LEU A 348 0.18 1.44 -5.44
C LEU A 348 0.57 2.52 -4.42
N THR A 349 -0.35 3.42 -4.12
CA THR A 349 -0.23 4.25 -2.92
C THR A 349 -0.21 3.35 -1.67
N ASN A 350 0.41 3.78 -0.57
CA ASN A 350 0.44 2.97 0.66
C ASN A 350 -0.96 2.62 1.18
N TRP A 351 -1.93 3.55 1.07
CA TRP A 351 -3.30 3.29 1.51
C TRP A 351 -4.04 2.31 0.60
N ASP A 352 -3.83 2.36 -0.71
CA ASP A 352 -4.43 1.41 -1.64
C ASP A 352 -3.78 0.01 -1.52
N ALA A 353 -2.46 -0.05 -1.33
CA ALA A 353 -1.77 -1.30 -1.02
C ALA A 353 -2.28 -1.92 0.30
N ALA A 354 -2.48 -1.10 1.34
CA ALA A 354 -3.04 -1.54 2.61
C ALA A 354 -4.48 -2.05 2.48
N ARG A 355 -5.32 -1.39 1.68
CA ARG A 355 -6.68 -1.86 1.37
C ARG A 355 -6.63 -3.21 0.66
N LEU A 356 -5.87 -3.31 -0.42
CA LEU A 356 -5.74 -4.54 -1.19
C LEU A 356 -5.23 -5.71 -0.33
N ALA A 357 -4.25 -5.45 0.54
CA ALA A 357 -3.70 -6.44 1.47
C ALA A 357 -4.74 -7.03 2.43
N LEU A 358 -5.77 -6.27 2.79
CA LEU A 358 -6.90 -6.74 3.60
C LEU A 358 -7.99 -7.45 2.77
N MET A 359 -8.02 -7.24 1.46
CA MET A 359 -8.98 -7.88 0.54
C MET A 359 -8.51 -9.27 0.09
N VAL A 360 -7.20 -9.47 -0.06
CA VAL A 360 -6.59 -10.68 -0.65
C VAL A 360 -6.09 -11.68 0.40
N ARG A 361 -5.86 -12.92 -0.03
CA ARG A 361 -5.21 -13.97 0.76
C ARG A 361 -4.34 -14.85 -0.16
N SER A 362 -3.47 -15.65 0.44
CA SER A 362 -2.69 -16.66 -0.31
C SER A 362 -3.62 -17.52 -1.17
N GLY A 363 -3.21 -17.75 -2.42
CA GLY A 363 -3.95 -18.52 -3.43
C GLY A 363 -4.91 -17.70 -4.31
N VAL A 364 -5.21 -16.44 -3.97
CA VAL A 364 -6.00 -15.53 -4.84
C VAL A 364 -5.31 -15.42 -6.20
N ARG A 365 -6.10 -15.51 -7.27
CA ARG A 365 -5.62 -15.41 -8.65
C ARG A 365 -5.29 -13.96 -9.00
N ALA A 366 -4.19 -13.76 -9.73
CA ALA A 366 -3.82 -12.47 -10.27
C ALA A 366 -3.58 -12.59 -11.79
N THR A 367 -4.39 -11.90 -12.60
CA THR A 367 -4.25 -11.88 -14.06
C THR A 367 -3.67 -10.56 -14.51
N PHE A 368 -2.54 -10.59 -15.21
CA PHE A 368 -1.89 -9.39 -15.74
C PHE A 368 -2.13 -9.31 -17.24
N ARG A 369 -2.59 -8.15 -17.73
CA ARG A 369 -2.88 -7.90 -19.14
C ARG A 369 -2.41 -6.51 -19.57
N ALA A 370 -2.24 -6.34 -20.89
CA ALA A 370 -1.78 -5.10 -21.50
C ALA A 370 -2.64 -4.74 -22.72
#